data_AF-A0AAU9D7C3-F1
#
_entry.id   AF-A0AAU9D7C3-F1
#
_cell.length_a   1.000
_cell.length_b   1.000
_cell.length_c   1.000
_cell.angle_alpha   90.00
_cell.angle_beta   90.00
_cell.angle_gamma   90.00
#
_symmetry.space_group_name_H-M   'P 1'
#
loop_
_entity.id
_entity.type
_entity.pdbx_description
1 polymer ?
#
loop_
_entity_poly.entity_id
_entity_poly.type
_entity_poly.pdbx_seq_one_letter_code
_entity_poly.pdbx_strand_id
1 'polypeptide(L)'
;MKTKLFFFFALIFTLQACDNSDSVSEKPDHRELGLKRLMINQQALNLARDNGIPLNLSDYPHVGLTSIDDGTYVVYGLIVANHTGEGAKISVESEYDDVSVVITEKQEESRRVYTVTVTRAGHNAKVVYEVSFLGDLSEK
;
A
#
# COMPACT_ATOMS: atom_id res chain seq x y z
N MET A 1 8.95 68.49 -42.73
CA MET A 1 10.28 67.86 -42.68
C MET A 1 10.08 66.37 -42.51
N LYS A 2 10.71 65.57 -43.37
CA LYS A 2 10.59 64.10 -43.49
C LYS A 2 11.44 63.41 -42.42
N THR A 3 10.92 62.39 -41.74
CA THR A 3 11.67 61.16 -41.31
C THR A 3 10.70 60.19 -40.61
N LYS A 4 10.28 59.11 -41.28
CA LYS A 4 10.85 57.75 -41.32
C LYS A 4 10.44 56.85 -40.14
N LEU A 5 9.41 56.05 -40.44
CA LEU A 5 9.22 54.62 -40.14
C LEU A 5 10.48 53.89 -39.66
N PHE A 6 10.39 53.20 -38.52
CA PHE A 6 11.09 51.93 -38.32
C PHE A 6 10.23 51.03 -37.41
N PHE A 7 9.58 50.06 -38.05
CA PHE A 7 9.02 48.86 -37.41
C PHE A 7 10.19 48.04 -36.86
N PHE A 8 10.24 47.81 -35.55
CA PHE A 8 11.15 46.83 -34.96
C PHE A 8 10.33 45.62 -34.50
N PHE A 9 10.23 44.64 -35.40
CA PHE A 9 9.64 43.33 -35.14
C PHE A 9 10.69 42.49 -34.40
N ALA A 10 10.69 42.55 -33.07
CA ALA A 10 11.48 41.66 -32.24
C ALA A 10 10.70 40.36 -32.03
N LEU A 11 10.93 39.40 -32.93
CA LEU A 11 10.51 38.02 -32.81
C LEU A 11 11.30 37.38 -31.65
N ILE A 12 10.73 37.41 -30.45
CA ILE A 12 11.26 36.71 -29.28
C ILE A 12 11.00 35.22 -29.52
N PHE A 13 12.03 34.52 -30.01
CA PHE A 13 12.08 33.06 -29.96
C PHE A 13 12.08 32.65 -28.49
N THR A 14 10.91 32.27 -27.98
CA THR A 14 10.82 31.50 -26.73
C THR A 14 11.44 30.14 -27.01
N LEU A 15 12.73 29.99 -26.68
CA LEU A 15 13.32 28.68 -26.46
C LEU A 15 12.58 28.08 -25.28
N GLN A 16 11.54 27.29 -25.56
CA GLN A 16 11.05 26.31 -24.62
C GLN A 16 12.22 25.35 -24.40
N ALA A 17 12.97 25.58 -23.33
CA ALA A 17 13.72 24.51 -22.72
C ALA A 17 12.68 23.45 -22.35
N CYS A 18 12.61 22.37 -23.15
CA CYS A 18 12.12 21.11 -22.64
C CYS A 18 13.09 20.71 -21.53
N ASP A 19 12.73 21.09 -20.30
CA ASP A 19 13.29 20.48 -19.11
C ASP A 19 12.84 19.02 -19.14
N ASN A 20 13.66 18.17 -19.72
CA ASN A 20 13.58 16.73 -19.51
C ASN A 20 14.08 16.49 -18.08
N SER A 21 13.33 16.96 -17.09
CA SER A 21 13.46 16.42 -15.75
C SER A 21 12.93 15.00 -15.85
N ASP A 22 13.82 14.06 -16.08
CA ASP A 22 13.58 12.66 -15.73
C ASP A 22 13.22 12.67 -14.26
N SER A 23 11.93 12.77 -13.95
CA SER A 23 11.44 12.58 -12.60
C SER A 23 11.67 11.11 -12.32
N VAL A 24 12.85 10.79 -11.77
CA VAL A 24 13.11 9.49 -11.17
C VAL A 24 12.02 9.34 -10.13
N SER A 25 11.03 8.51 -10.42
CA SER A 25 9.98 8.17 -9.47
C SER A 25 10.70 7.53 -8.28
N GLU A 26 10.92 8.31 -7.23
CA GLU A 26 11.56 7.84 -6.03
C GLU A 26 10.67 6.74 -5.46
N LYS A 27 11.25 5.54 -5.30
CA LYS A 27 10.50 4.41 -4.74
C LYS A 27 10.01 4.78 -3.35
N PRO A 28 8.73 4.51 -3.00
CA PRO A 28 8.22 4.87 -1.69
C PRO A 28 8.99 4.21 -0.54
N ASP A 29 9.29 4.99 0.50
CA ASP A 29 9.89 4.47 1.73
C ASP A 29 8.80 3.98 2.68
N HIS A 30 8.61 2.67 2.75
CA HIS A 30 7.53 2.07 3.55
C HIS A 30 7.78 2.18 5.06
N ARG A 31 9.00 2.55 5.50
CA ARG A 31 9.29 2.88 6.92
C ARG A 31 8.49 4.09 7.40
N GLU A 32 8.07 4.95 6.49
CA GLU A 32 7.25 6.13 6.79
C GLU A 32 5.87 5.76 7.33
N LEU A 33 5.40 4.53 7.09
CA LEU A 33 4.16 4.00 7.66
C LEU A 33 4.30 3.52 9.10
N GLY A 34 5.52 3.35 9.62
CA GLY A 34 5.79 2.99 11.01
C GLY A 34 5.15 1.67 11.46
N LEU A 35 4.94 0.72 10.55
CA LEU A 35 4.17 -0.50 10.82
C LEU A 35 4.82 -1.37 11.91
N LYS A 36 4.00 -1.82 12.87
CA LYS A 36 4.44 -2.68 13.98
C LYS A 36 3.79 -4.06 13.92
N ARG A 37 2.45 -4.08 13.90
CA ARG A 37 1.67 -5.32 14.02
C ARG A 37 0.44 -5.29 13.13
N LEU A 38 0.12 -6.42 12.53
CA LEU A 38 -1.20 -6.70 11.96
C LEU A 38 -1.93 -7.62 12.93
N MET A 39 -3.05 -7.13 13.45
CA MET A 39 -3.93 -7.88 14.33
C MET A 39 -4.98 -8.59 13.49
N ILE A 40 -5.08 -9.90 13.64
CA ILE A 40 -6.16 -10.72 13.07
C ILE A 40 -6.81 -11.46 14.24
N ASN A 41 -8.02 -11.07 14.59
CA ASN A 41 -8.70 -11.46 15.81
C ASN A 41 -7.86 -11.15 17.06
N GLN A 42 -7.48 -12.17 17.82
CA GLN A 42 -6.63 -12.03 19.01
C GLN A 42 -5.14 -12.28 18.70
N GLN A 43 -4.81 -12.51 17.43
CA GLN A 43 -3.48 -12.87 16.98
C GLN A 43 -2.72 -11.65 16.47
N ALA A 44 -1.46 -11.50 16.90
CA ALA A 44 -0.62 -10.35 16.57
C ALA A 44 0.55 -10.75 15.67
N LEU A 45 0.44 -10.50 14.37
CA LEU A 45 1.54 -10.71 13.43
C LEU A 45 2.50 -9.51 13.52
N ASN A 46 3.74 -9.74 13.95
CA ASN A 46 4.76 -8.70 13.88
C ASN A 46 5.08 -8.37 12.42
N LEU A 47 5.32 -7.10 12.13
CA LEU A 47 5.59 -6.63 10.77
C LEU A 47 7.03 -6.11 10.71
N ALA A 48 7.73 -6.37 9.60
CA ALA A 48 9.01 -5.72 9.38
C ALA A 48 8.79 -4.24 9.11
N ARG A 49 9.60 -3.39 9.75
CA ARG A 49 9.49 -1.93 9.60
C ARG A 49 9.70 -1.46 8.17
N ASP A 50 10.55 -2.16 7.42
CA ASP A 50 11.04 -1.68 6.12
C ASP A 50 10.01 -1.80 4.99
N ASN A 51 9.10 -2.76 5.06
CA ASN A 51 8.13 -3.04 4.00
C ASN A 51 6.77 -3.52 4.50
N GLY A 52 6.61 -3.76 5.81
CA GLY A 52 5.39 -4.28 6.39
C GLY A 52 5.20 -5.79 6.22
N ILE A 53 6.22 -6.57 5.80
CA ILE A 53 6.06 -8.02 5.67
C ILE A 53 5.76 -8.66 7.03
N PRO A 54 4.77 -9.56 7.14
CA PRO A 54 4.55 -10.35 8.34
C PRO A 54 5.76 -11.25 8.66
N LEU A 55 6.20 -11.19 9.90
CA LEU A 55 7.35 -11.93 10.44
C LEU A 55 6.89 -13.13 11.27
N ASN A 56 7.78 -14.12 11.41
CA ASN A 56 7.61 -15.28 12.30
C ASN A 56 6.30 -16.06 12.09
N LEU A 57 5.92 -16.27 10.82
CA LEU A 57 4.71 -17.02 10.47
C LEU A 57 4.73 -18.49 10.95
N SER A 58 5.88 -19.02 11.36
CA SER A 58 5.99 -20.32 12.02
C SER A 58 5.16 -20.43 13.29
N ASP A 59 4.97 -19.31 13.99
CA ASP A 59 4.14 -19.23 15.21
C ASP A 59 2.64 -19.23 14.87
N TYR A 60 2.32 -19.18 13.57
CA TYR A 60 1.00 -19.03 13.00
C TYR A 60 0.76 -20.07 11.90
N PRO A 61 0.67 -21.36 12.26
CA PRO A 61 0.68 -22.47 11.30
C PRO A 61 -0.50 -22.48 10.32
N HIS A 62 -1.54 -21.69 10.61
CA HIS A 62 -2.71 -21.51 9.74
C HIS A 62 -2.60 -20.31 8.81
N VAL A 63 -1.47 -19.59 8.80
CA VAL A 63 -1.25 -18.38 8.01
C VAL A 63 -0.23 -18.62 6.89
N GLY A 64 -0.69 -18.65 5.65
CA GLY A 64 0.18 -18.62 4.46
C GLY A 64 0.47 -17.19 4.00
N LEU A 65 1.63 -16.95 3.39
CA LEU A 65 2.03 -15.64 2.84
C LEU A 65 2.35 -15.71 1.35
N THR A 66 1.80 -14.77 0.59
CA THR A 66 2.23 -14.41 -0.77
C THR A 66 2.51 -12.91 -0.83
N SER A 67 3.34 -12.47 -1.77
CA SER A 67 3.64 -11.05 -1.93
C SER A 67 3.76 -10.64 -3.39
N ILE A 68 3.26 -9.45 -3.71
CA ILE A 68 3.50 -8.75 -4.97
C ILE A 68 4.04 -7.36 -4.62
N ASP A 69 5.19 -7.01 -5.17
CA ASP A 69 5.82 -5.69 -5.06
C ASP A 69 6.02 -5.14 -6.46
N ASP A 70 5.29 -4.08 -6.80
CA ASP A 70 5.42 -3.38 -8.09
C ASP A 70 6.32 -2.14 -8.00
N GLY A 71 6.92 -1.89 -6.84
CA GLY A 71 7.75 -0.72 -6.55
C GLY A 71 6.98 0.53 -6.13
N THR A 72 5.64 0.53 -6.17
CA THR A 72 4.77 1.63 -5.72
C THR A 72 4.04 1.26 -4.43
N TYR A 73 3.60 0.01 -4.30
CA TYR A 73 3.05 -0.52 -3.06
C TYR A 73 3.31 -2.02 -2.98
N VAL A 74 3.31 -2.54 -1.76
CA VAL A 74 3.44 -3.97 -1.50
C VAL A 74 2.10 -4.54 -1.11
N VAL A 75 1.73 -5.66 -1.74
CA VAL A 75 0.55 -6.45 -1.38
C VAL A 75 1.02 -7.74 -0.73
N TYR A 76 0.52 -8.02 0.47
CA TYR A 76 0.71 -9.29 1.17
C TYR A 76 -0.60 -10.05 1.23
N GLY A 77 -0.65 -11.22 0.60
CA GLY A 77 -1.77 -12.14 0.73
C GLY A 77 -1.56 -13.05 1.94
N LEU A 78 -2.51 -13.04 2.87
CA LEU A 78 -2.53 -13.85 4.08
C LEU A 78 -3.70 -14.83 4.01
N ILE A 79 -3.40 -16.12 4.00
CA ILE A 79 -4.44 -17.17 4.00
C ILE A 79 -4.58 -17.69 5.41
N VAL A 80 -5.72 -17.49 6.05
CA VAL A 80 -6.06 -17.98 7.40
C VAL A 80 -6.92 -19.24 7.26
N ALA A 81 -6.36 -20.41 7.53
CA ALA A 81 -7.07 -21.70 7.44
C ALA A 81 -7.79 -22.08 8.74
N ASN A 82 -8.83 -22.92 8.65
CA ASN A 82 -9.60 -23.44 9.79
C ASN A 82 -10.23 -22.36 10.68
N HIS A 83 -10.61 -21.24 10.06
CA HIS A 83 -11.27 -20.13 10.73
C HIS A 83 -12.35 -19.56 9.82
N THR A 84 -13.55 -19.34 10.37
CA THR A 84 -14.55 -18.55 9.67
C THR A 84 -14.13 -17.07 9.73
N GLY A 85 -14.27 -16.36 8.61
CA GLY A 85 -14.01 -14.92 8.57
C GLY A 85 -15.15 -14.08 9.15
N GLU A 86 -16.27 -14.68 9.52
CA GLU A 86 -17.44 -13.94 10.00
C GLU A 86 -17.15 -13.26 11.34
N GLY A 87 -17.32 -11.93 11.38
CA GLY A 87 -17.04 -11.14 12.57
C GLY A 87 -15.55 -11.00 12.90
N ALA A 88 -14.66 -11.32 11.95
CA ALA A 88 -13.23 -11.17 12.14
C ALA A 88 -12.86 -9.72 12.48
N LYS A 89 -12.01 -9.54 13.48
CA LYS A 89 -11.51 -8.22 13.88
C LYS A 89 -10.12 -8.03 13.31
N ILE A 90 -9.95 -7.06 12.43
CA ILE A 90 -8.65 -6.77 11.82
C ILE A 90 -8.28 -5.33 12.14
N SER A 91 -7.03 -5.12 12.54
CA SER A 91 -6.47 -3.78 12.74
C SER A 91 -4.97 -3.79 12.47
N VAL A 92 -4.41 -2.61 12.24
CA VAL A 92 -2.98 -2.42 12.07
C VAL A 92 -2.51 -1.44 13.12
N GLU A 93 -1.41 -1.77 13.77
CA GLU A 93 -0.73 -0.89 14.70
C GLU A 93 0.48 -0.23 14.03
N SER A 94 0.61 1.08 14.24
CA SER A 94 1.73 1.87 13.76
C SER A 94 2.44 2.61 14.92
N GLU A 95 3.65 3.08 14.65
CA GLU A 95 4.35 4.10 15.42
C GLU A 95 3.71 5.48 15.31
N TYR A 96 3.03 5.77 14.20
CA TYR A 96 2.48 7.10 13.92
C TYR A 96 0.95 7.11 14.00
N ASP A 97 0.40 8.12 14.68
CA ASP A 97 -1.03 8.27 14.92
C ASP A 97 -1.81 8.80 13.70
N ASP A 98 -1.11 9.34 12.71
CA ASP A 98 -1.67 9.90 11.46
C ASP A 98 -1.73 8.86 10.31
N VAL A 99 -1.52 7.58 10.62
CA VAL A 99 -1.70 6.47 9.69
C VAL A 99 -3.18 6.19 9.48
N SER A 100 -3.58 6.11 8.21
CA SER A 100 -4.93 5.74 7.81
C SER A 100 -4.99 4.27 7.45
N VAL A 101 -5.95 3.56 8.05
CA VAL A 101 -6.23 2.14 7.76
C VAL A 101 -7.65 2.03 7.24
N VAL A 102 -7.78 1.57 6.01
CA VAL A 102 -9.08 1.30 5.36
C VAL A 102 -9.24 -0.21 5.22
N ILE A 103 -10.32 -0.75 5.75
CA ILE A 103 -10.62 -2.19 5.69
C ILE A 103 -11.89 -2.38 4.89
N THR A 104 -11.82 -3.14 3.80
CA THR A 104 -12.98 -3.54 3.01
C THR A 104 -13.15 -5.04 3.06
N GLU A 105 -14.37 -5.49 3.32
CA GLU A 105 -14.73 -6.90 3.34
C GLU A 105 -15.42 -7.28 2.03
N LYS A 106 -15.08 -8.45 1.50
CA LYS A 106 -15.74 -9.07 0.35
C LYS A 106 -15.98 -10.55 0.64
N GLN A 107 -17.21 -10.99 0.45
CA GLN A 107 -17.52 -12.41 0.39
C GLN A 107 -17.23 -12.92 -1.04
N GLU A 108 -16.36 -13.91 -1.15
CA GLU A 108 -16.15 -14.71 -2.36
C GLU A 108 -16.78 -16.10 -2.17
N GLU A 109 -16.87 -16.91 -3.23
CA GLU A 109 -17.66 -18.15 -3.26
C GLU A 109 -17.45 -19.06 -2.03
N SER A 110 -16.21 -19.31 -1.65
CA SER A 110 -15.85 -20.23 -0.56
C SER A 110 -15.04 -19.58 0.57
N ARG A 111 -14.84 -18.25 0.50
CA ARG A 111 -13.94 -17.54 1.42
C ARG A 111 -14.37 -16.11 1.62
N ARG A 112 -14.07 -15.59 2.81
CA ARG A 112 -14.22 -14.16 3.11
C ARG A 112 -12.86 -13.49 3.03
N VAL A 113 -12.79 -12.39 2.30
CA VAL A 113 -11.55 -11.67 2.03
C VAL A 113 -11.66 -10.27 2.63
N TYR A 114 -10.67 -9.88 3.41
CA TYR A 114 -10.50 -8.53 3.94
C TYR A 114 -9.30 -7.87 3.27
N THR A 115 -9.53 -6.75 2.59
CA THR A 115 -8.46 -5.92 2.05
C THR A 115 -8.19 -4.78 3.02
N VAL A 116 -7.01 -4.79 3.63
CA VAL A 116 -6.53 -3.78 4.57
C VAL A 116 -5.55 -2.89 3.84
N THR A 117 -5.93 -1.66 3.55
CA THR A 117 -5.06 -0.65 2.93
C THR A 117 -4.52 0.28 4.00
N VAL A 118 -3.19 0.39 4.07
CA VAL A 118 -2.49 1.27 5.01
C VAL A 118 -1.76 2.36 4.25
N THR A 119 -2.04 3.61 4.61
CA THR A 119 -1.41 4.81 4.03
C THR A 119 -1.14 5.84 5.13
N ARG A 120 -0.38 6.87 4.79
CA ARG A 120 -0.11 8.00 5.69
C ARG A 120 -0.10 9.31 4.91
N ALA A 121 -0.76 10.33 5.44
CA ALA A 121 -0.89 11.62 4.75
C ALA A 121 0.48 12.27 4.50
N GLY A 122 0.71 12.82 3.30
CA GLY A 122 1.98 13.44 2.93
C GLY A 122 3.08 12.46 2.51
N HIS A 123 2.80 11.16 2.54
CA HIS A 123 3.72 10.10 2.15
C HIS A 123 3.17 9.29 0.97
N ASN A 124 4.06 8.81 0.11
CA ASN A 124 3.68 8.00 -1.06
C ASN A 124 3.62 6.50 -0.75
N ALA A 125 4.10 6.09 0.43
CA ALA A 125 4.11 4.69 0.84
C ALA A 125 2.70 4.13 1.05
N LYS A 126 2.50 2.89 0.60
CA LYS A 126 1.25 2.15 0.76
C LYS A 126 1.55 0.68 0.94
N VAL A 127 0.88 0.05 1.90
CA VAL A 127 0.90 -1.41 2.08
C VAL A 127 -0.54 -1.92 2.06
N VAL A 128 -0.75 -3.06 1.39
CA VAL A 128 -2.04 -3.74 1.35
C VAL A 128 -1.89 -5.14 1.93
N TYR A 129 -2.78 -5.53 2.84
CA TYR A 129 -2.93 -6.90 3.28
C TYR A 129 -4.24 -7.47 2.76
N GLU A 130 -4.19 -8.57 2.02
CA GLU A 130 -5.36 -9.34 1.62
C GLU A 130 -5.48 -10.56 2.53
N VAL A 131 -6.34 -10.47 3.54
CA VAL A 131 -6.57 -11.55 4.51
C VAL A 131 -7.75 -12.39 4.04
N SER A 132 -7.47 -13.61 3.58
CA SER A 132 -8.46 -14.58 3.12
C SER A 132 -8.69 -15.65 4.17
N PHE A 133 -9.93 -15.80 4.64
CA PHE A 133 -10.34 -16.87 5.53
C PHE A 133 -10.88 -18.05 4.73
N LEU A 134 -10.16 -19.17 4.77
CA LEU A 134 -10.68 -20.45 4.30
C LEU A 134 -11.50 -21.04 5.44
N GLY A 135 -12.81 -21.18 5.23
CA GLY A 135 -13.69 -21.83 6.19
C GLY A 135 -13.24 -23.26 6.52
N ASP A 136 -13.89 -23.89 7.50
CA ASP A 136 -13.53 -25.25 7.91
C ASP A 136 -13.55 -26.21 6.72
N LEU A 137 -12.38 -26.75 6.38
CA LEU A 137 -12.22 -27.72 5.29
C LEU A 137 -12.69 -29.12 5.72
N SER A 138 -13.27 -29.27 6.91
CA SER A 138 -13.70 -30.55 7.48
C SER A 138 -15.00 -31.12 6.92
N GLU A 139 -15.63 -30.46 5.95
CA GLU A 139 -16.87 -30.95 5.31
C GLU A 139 -16.71 -31.26 3.81
N LYS A 140 -15.69 -32.05 3.44
CA LYS A 140 -15.68 -32.78 2.16
C LYS A 140 -15.23 -34.21 2.31
#